data_AF-A0A7W9KSN6-F1
#
_entry.id   AF-A0A7W9KSN6-F1
#
_cell.length_a   1.000
_cell.length_b   1.000
_cell.length_c   1.000
_cell.angle_alpha   90.00
_cell.angle_beta   90.00
_cell.angle_gamma   90.00
#
_symmetry.space_group_name_H-M   'P 1'
#
loop_
_entity.id
_entity.type
_entity.pdbx_description
1 polymer ?
#
loop_
_entity_poly.entity_id
_entity_poly.type
_entity_poly.pdbx_seq_one_letter_code
_entity_poly.pdbx_strand_id
1 'polypeptide(L)'
;MSIADELAKLDALRRSGALSDDEFDAAKRRLLAPGSPAGPNSLGRAANRYVSYQMIAGVVGLVVFLVFVFAVLVPMFTKVTDRTGPVVPGDNQVRITQFP
;
A
#
# COMPACT_ATOMS: atom_id res chain seq x y z
N MET A 1 16.08 -6.23 -39.37
CA MET A 1 15.05 -7.24 -39.03
C MET A 1 13.84 -6.50 -38.53
N SER A 2 12.65 -6.84 -39.02
CA SER A 2 11.37 -6.23 -38.64
C SER A 2 10.69 -7.05 -37.53
N ILE A 3 9.84 -6.41 -36.71
CA ILE A 3 8.98 -7.09 -35.73
C ILE A 3 8.12 -8.17 -36.41
N ALA A 4 7.73 -7.96 -37.67
CA ALA A 4 7.00 -8.95 -38.45
C ALA A 4 7.83 -10.22 -38.71
N ASP A 5 9.14 -10.07 -38.96
CA ASP A 5 10.06 -11.20 -39.18
C ASP A 5 10.25 -12.01 -37.88
N GLU A 6 10.33 -11.32 -36.75
CA GLU A 6 10.48 -11.95 -35.43
C GLU A 6 9.21 -12.71 -35.01
N LEU A 7 8.02 -12.16 -35.29
CA LEU A 7 6.74 -12.84 -35.08
C LEU A 7 6.60 -14.08 -35.96
N ALA A 8 7.02 -14.00 -37.24
CA ALA A 8 7.02 -15.15 -38.15
C ALA A 8 7.95 -16.26 -37.66
N LYS A 9 9.11 -15.90 -37.10
CA LYS A 9 10.06 -16.87 -36.51
C LYS A 9 9.48 -17.56 -35.26
N LEU A 10 8.81 -16.82 -34.38
CA LEU A 10 8.13 -17.40 -33.22
C LEU A 10 7.00 -18.36 -33.63
N ASP A 11 6.23 -18.02 -34.67
CA ASP A 11 5.14 -18.89 -35.15
C ASP A 11 5.70 -20.17 -35.78
N ALA A 12 6.81 -20.09 -36.49
CA ALA A 12 7.51 -21.25 -37.02
C ALA A 12 8.01 -22.19 -35.90
N LEU A 13 8.56 -21.64 -34.82
CA LEU A 13 9.02 -22.39 -33.63
C LEU A 13 7.86 -23.07 -32.88
N ARG A 14 6.70 -22.43 -32.82
CA ARG A 14 5.48 -23.00 -32.25
C ARG A 14 4.98 -24.18 -33.08
N ARG A 15 4.90 -24.00 -34.40
CA ARG A 15 4.46 -25.06 -35.33
C ARG A 15 5.42 -26.25 -35.37
N SER A 16 6.71 -26.02 -35.15
CA SER A 16 7.69 -27.11 -35.04
C SER A 16 7.67 -27.80 -33.67
N GLY A 17 6.82 -27.37 -32.74
CA GLY A 17 6.74 -27.90 -31.37
C GLY A 17 7.94 -27.55 -30.49
N ALA A 18 8.83 -26.64 -30.95
CA ALA A 18 9.98 -26.18 -30.19
C ALA A 18 9.58 -25.14 -29.12
N LEU A 19 8.36 -24.61 -29.23
CA LEU A 19 7.80 -23.62 -28.30
C LEU A 19 6.35 -24.01 -28.00
N SER A 20 5.99 -24.01 -26.73
CA SER A 20 4.59 -24.19 -26.30
C SER A 20 3.75 -22.94 -26.59
N ASP A 21 2.42 -23.09 -26.60
CA ASP A 21 1.51 -21.96 -26.80
C ASP A 21 1.69 -20.86 -25.75
N ASP A 22 1.96 -21.24 -24.49
CA ASP A 22 2.21 -20.31 -23.38
C ASP A 22 3.50 -19.50 -23.59
N GLU A 23 4.56 -20.15 -24.06
CA GLU A 23 5.85 -19.52 -24.35
C GLU A 23 5.77 -18.61 -25.58
N PHE A 24 5.02 -19.02 -26.60
CA PHE A 24 4.73 -18.20 -27.77
C PHE A 24 3.99 -16.92 -27.36
N ASP A 25 2.96 -17.04 -26.55
CA ASP A 25 2.19 -15.90 -26.06
C ASP A 25 3.05 -14.94 -25.22
N ALA A 26 3.91 -15.47 -24.36
CA ALA A 26 4.85 -14.67 -23.58
C ALA A 26 5.85 -13.93 -24.46
N ALA A 27 6.39 -14.58 -25.49
CA ALA A 27 7.32 -13.98 -26.45
C ALA A 27 6.65 -12.94 -27.35
N LYS A 28 5.44 -13.24 -27.85
CA LYS A 28 4.62 -12.31 -28.65
C LYS A 28 4.27 -11.06 -27.87
N ARG A 29 3.88 -11.18 -26.59
CA ARG A 29 3.62 -10.02 -25.72
C ARG A 29 4.87 -9.16 -25.52
N ARG A 30 6.06 -9.77 -25.43
CA ARG A 30 7.34 -9.02 -25.35
C ARG A 30 7.67 -8.26 -26.63
N LEU A 31 7.31 -8.80 -27.80
CA LEU A 31 7.50 -8.13 -29.09
C LEU A 31 6.48 -7.01 -29.34
N LEU A 32 5.23 -7.21 -28.91
CA LEU A 32 4.15 -6.23 -29.08
C LEU A 32 4.10 -5.17 -27.97
N ALA A 33 4.82 -5.37 -26.86
CA ALA A 33 4.91 -4.38 -25.81
C ALA A 33 5.47 -3.05 -26.38
N PRO A 34 4.78 -1.92 -26.16
CA PRO A 34 5.27 -0.62 -26.62
C PRO A 34 6.61 -0.35 -25.92
N GLY A 35 7.69 -0.37 -26.70
CA GLY A 35 9.07 -0.29 -26.19
C GLY A 35 9.91 -1.56 -26.32
N SER A 36 9.55 -2.51 -27.19
CA SER A 36 10.44 -3.62 -27.55
C SER A 36 11.72 -3.08 -28.20
N PRO A 37 12.91 -3.27 -27.59
CA PRO A 37 14.12 -2.61 -28.04
C PRO A 37 14.77 -3.43 -29.14
N ALA A 38 14.74 -2.94 -30.37
CA ALA A 38 15.85 -3.20 -31.27
C ALA A 38 17.07 -2.35 -30.82
N GLY A 39 17.65 -2.64 -29.64
CA GLY A 39 18.82 -1.92 -29.08
C GLY A 39 18.78 -1.66 -27.57
N PRO A 40 19.92 -1.64 -26.88
CA PRO A 40 20.14 -2.12 -25.52
C PRO A 40 19.29 -1.43 -24.43
N ASN A 41 18.33 -2.20 -23.88
CA ASN A 41 18.00 -2.32 -22.46
C ASN A 41 18.41 -1.16 -21.53
N SER A 42 17.49 -0.29 -21.10
CA SER A 42 17.51 0.26 -19.71
C SER A 42 16.35 1.17 -19.33
N LEU A 43 15.77 1.95 -20.25
CA LEU A 43 14.82 3.01 -19.84
C LEU A 43 13.44 2.49 -19.37
N GLY A 44 12.86 1.51 -20.07
CA GLY A 44 11.52 1.00 -19.73
C GLY A 44 11.46 0.13 -18.47
N ARG A 45 12.53 -0.62 -18.16
CA ARG A 45 12.63 -1.43 -16.92
C ARG A 45 12.96 -0.60 -15.68
N ALA A 46 13.66 0.53 -15.84
CA ALA A 46 14.02 1.40 -14.72
C ALA A 46 12.80 2.15 -14.17
N ALA A 47 11.89 2.61 -15.02
CA ALA A 47 10.66 3.30 -14.60
C ALA A 47 9.78 2.42 -13.70
N ASN A 48 9.59 1.14 -14.05
CA ASN A 48 8.75 0.23 -13.25
C ASN A 48 9.33 -0.08 -11.87
N ARG A 49 10.67 -0.11 -11.73
CA ARG A 49 11.31 -0.40 -10.44
C ARG A 49 11.29 0.80 -9.49
N TYR A 50 11.45 2.01 -10.02
CA TYR A 50 11.38 3.23 -9.21
C TYR A 50 10.00 3.47 -8.61
N VAL A 51 8.93 3.23 -9.38
CA VAL A 51 7.55 3.41 -8.89
C VAL A 51 7.20 2.38 -7.80
N SER A 52 7.63 1.11 -7.94
CA SER A 52 7.39 0.11 -6.90
C SER A 52 8.10 0.44 -5.57
N TYR A 53 9.36 0.90 -5.60
CA TYR A 53 10.05 1.29 -4.36
C TYR A 53 9.44 2.53 -3.72
N GLN A 54 9.03 3.51 -4.52
CA GLN A 54 8.38 4.73 -4.03
C GLN A 54 7.01 4.44 -3.41
N MET A 55 6.24 3.51 -4.00
CA MET A 55 4.96 3.05 -3.46
C MET A 55 5.15 2.30 -2.14
N ILE A 56 6.13 1.40 -2.06
CA ILE A 56 6.43 0.65 -0.82
C ILE A 56 6.92 1.60 0.28
N ALA A 57 7.86 2.51 -0.02
CA ALA A 57 8.36 3.47 0.95
C ALA A 57 7.25 4.41 1.45
N GLY A 58 6.35 4.85 0.55
CA GLY A 58 5.18 5.63 0.91
C GLY A 58 4.21 4.89 1.82
N VAL A 59 3.88 3.63 1.49
CA VAL A 59 2.99 2.78 2.31
C VAL A 59 3.61 2.49 3.67
N VAL A 60 4.89 2.11 3.73
CA VAL A 60 5.61 1.85 4.99
C VAL A 60 5.64 3.13 5.85
N GLY A 61 5.96 4.28 5.26
CA GLY A 61 5.95 5.56 5.95
C GLY A 61 4.56 5.92 6.50
N LEU A 62 3.51 5.72 5.70
CA LEU A 62 2.13 5.96 6.13
C LEU A 62 1.73 5.06 7.30
N VAL A 63 2.04 3.77 7.23
CA VAL A 63 1.71 2.81 8.31
C VAL A 63 2.44 3.17 9.59
N VAL A 64 3.74 3.46 9.52
CA VAL A 64 4.54 3.87 10.70
C VAL A 64 4.00 5.18 11.28
N PHE A 65 3.67 6.15 10.42
CA PHE A 65 3.08 7.42 10.85
C PHE A 65 1.73 7.22 11.54
N LEU A 66 0.84 6.41 10.99
CA LEU A 66 -0.45 6.11 11.60
C LEU A 66 -0.30 5.42 12.96
N VAL A 67 0.62 4.46 13.08
CA VAL A 67 0.93 3.81 14.37
C VAL A 67 1.45 4.83 15.38
N PHE A 68 2.36 5.71 14.98
CA PHE A 68 2.89 6.76 15.84
C PHE A 68 1.79 7.75 16.30
N VAL A 69 0.96 8.22 15.37
CA VAL A 69 -0.18 9.09 15.69
C VAL A 69 -1.11 8.37 16.66
N PHE A 70 -1.47 7.12 16.42
CA PHE A 70 -2.37 6.41 17.32
C PHE A 70 -1.72 6.18 18.70
N ALA A 71 -0.44 5.85 18.75
CA ALA A 71 0.27 5.60 20.01
C ALA A 71 0.54 6.86 20.85
N VAL A 72 0.70 8.03 20.22
CA VAL A 72 1.08 9.28 20.91
C VAL A 72 -0.08 10.28 20.98
N LEU A 73 -0.83 10.45 19.90
CA LEU A 73 -1.90 11.44 19.80
C LEU A 73 -3.20 10.98 20.49
N VAL A 74 -3.59 9.70 20.38
CA VAL A 74 -4.80 9.17 21.05
C VAL A 74 -4.71 9.26 22.58
N PRO A 75 -3.62 8.83 23.25
CA PRO A 75 -3.54 8.96 24.71
C PRO A 75 -3.41 10.41 25.19
N MET A 76 -3.15 11.37 24.30
CA MET A 76 -3.18 12.80 24.63
C MET A 76 -4.62 13.28 24.83
N PHE A 77 -5.57 12.78 24.04
CA PHE A 77 -6.98 13.17 24.11
C PHE A 77 -7.78 12.43 25.18
N THR A 78 -7.35 11.24 25.62
CA THR A 78 -8.06 10.49 26.67
C THR A 78 -7.86 11.08 28.07
N LYS A 79 -6.84 11.91 28.30
CA LYS A 79 -6.55 12.52 29.62
C LYS A 79 -7.43 13.72 29.99
N VAL A 80 -8.31 14.19 29.11
CA VAL A 80 -9.12 15.41 29.34
C VAL A 80 -10.51 15.11 29.93
N THR A 81 -10.94 13.84 29.94
CA THR A 81 -12.31 13.46 30.35
C THR A 81 -12.46 13.22 31.86
N ASP A 82 -11.38 13.17 32.63
CA ASP A 82 -11.43 12.97 34.09
C ASP A 82 -11.37 14.29 34.89
N ARG A 83 -12.17 15.29 34.49
CA ARG A 83 -12.56 16.33 35.46
C ARG A 83 -13.76 15.83 36.24
N THR A 84 -13.43 15.15 37.33
CA THR A 84 -14.30 14.95 38.49
C THR A 84 -15.06 16.25 38.77
N GLY A 85 -16.38 16.21 38.60
CA GLY A 85 -17.26 17.17 39.26
C GLY A 85 -17.06 17.05 40.77
N PRO A 86 -17.15 18.15 41.54
CA PRO A 86 -16.92 18.09 42.98
C PRO A 86 -17.92 17.13 43.62
N VAL A 87 -17.43 16.07 44.25
CA VAL A 87 -18.21 15.33 45.25
C VAL A 87 -18.41 16.32 46.40
N VAL A 88 -19.61 16.91 46.50
CA VAL A 88 -19.99 17.78 47.62
C VAL A 88 -20.15 16.88 48.86
N PRO A 89 -19.21 16.92 49.82
CA PRO A 89 -19.32 16.12 51.03
C PRO A 89 -20.03 16.96 52.08
N GLY A 90 -21.28 16.60 52.36
CA GLY A 90 -22.02 17.14 53.50
C GLY A 90 -23.19 18.04 53.09
N ASP A 91 -24.39 17.46 53.16
CA ASP A 91 -25.62 18.18 53.53
C ASP A 91 -26.72 17.14 53.81
N ASN A 92 -26.56 16.34 54.88
CA ASN A 92 -27.68 15.80 55.67
C ASN A 92 -27.23 14.96 56.89
N GLN A 93 -26.25 15.47 57.63
CA GLN A 93 -26.05 15.04 59.00
C GLN A 93 -26.28 16.24 59.91
N VAL A 94 -27.43 16.20 60.59
CA VAL A 94 -27.77 16.91 61.83
C VAL A 94 -28.31 18.35 61.71
N ARG A 95 -29.65 18.47 61.64
CA ARG A 95 -30.38 19.55 62.35
C ARG A 95 -31.23 18.92 63.45
N ILE A 96 -30.83 19.25 64.67
CA ILE A 96 -31.28 18.77 65.96
C ILE A 96 -32.68 19.35 66.27
N THR A 97 -33.54 18.55 66.93
CA THR A 97 -34.64 18.94 67.84
C THR A 97 -35.58 20.10 67.47
N GLN A 98 -36.88 19.81 67.34
CA GLN A 98 -37.90 20.48 68.16
C GLN A 98 -39.23 19.69 68.19
N PHE A 99 -39.62 19.29 69.41
CA PHE A 99 -40.95 18.78 69.79
C PHE A 99 -42.01 19.89 69.69
N PRO A 100 -43.29 19.53 69.63
CA PRO A 100 -44.17 19.85 70.76
C PRO A 100 -44.65 18.62 71.53
#